data_AF-A0A7S4KMK3-F1
#
_entry.id   AF-A0A7S4KMK3-F1
#
_cell.length_a   1.000
_cell.length_b   1.000
_cell.length_c   1.000
_cell.angle_alpha   90.00
_cell.angle_beta   90.00
_cell.angle_gamma   90.00
#
_symmetry.space_group_name_H-M   'P 1'
#
loop_
_entity.id
_entity.type
_entity.pdbx_description
1 polymer ?
#
loop_
_entity_poly.entity_id
_entity_poly.type
_entity_poly.pdbx_seq_one_letter_code
_entity_poly.pdbx_strand_id
1 'polypeptide(L)'
;MADLAAQEPENDVDRFEWYRRRAEQGDPDAQYNLGTCYDEGRGVDKNDGEAFKWFARAAEQGDADAQFSLGVCYHEGKGVEKDDAKAIELWTKAANQNNEDAQFILGWKDAAANEAEG
;
A
#
# COMPACT_ATOMS: atom_id res chain seq x y z
N MET A 1 32.24 4.31 20.66
CA MET A 1 30.80 4.01 20.54
C MET A 1 30.28 4.90 19.42
N ALA A 2 30.31 4.43 18.17
CA ALA A 2 29.75 5.21 17.07
C ALA A 2 28.22 5.16 17.20
N ASP A 3 27.62 6.34 17.14
CA ASP A 3 26.19 6.58 17.17
C ASP A 3 25.49 5.73 16.09
N LEU A 4 24.70 4.75 16.52
CA LEU A 4 23.91 3.86 15.66
C LEU A 4 22.63 4.57 15.20
N ALA A 5 22.74 5.86 14.89
CA ALA A 5 21.69 6.60 14.19
C ALA A 5 21.53 5.98 12.80
N ALA A 6 20.29 5.60 12.50
CA ALA A 6 19.82 5.06 11.24
C ALA A 6 20.56 5.67 10.03
N GLN A 7 21.44 4.89 9.41
CA GLN A 7 21.95 5.25 8.08
C GLN A 7 20.77 5.20 7.11
N GLU A 8 20.55 6.29 6.39
CA GLU A 8 19.62 6.28 5.25
C GLU A 8 20.15 5.27 4.22
N PRO A 9 19.31 4.36 3.76
CA PRO A 9 19.76 3.28 2.87
C PRO A 9 20.17 3.83 1.49
N GLU A 10 21.45 3.64 1.14
CA GLU A 10 22.07 4.23 -0.05
C GLU A 10 21.58 3.59 -1.36
N ASN A 11 21.21 2.30 -1.33
CA ASN A 11 20.75 1.53 -2.48
C ASN A 11 19.44 0.77 -2.18
N ASP A 12 18.84 0.19 -3.21
CA ASP A 12 17.54 -0.48 -3.09
C ASP A 12 17.59 -1.74 -2.20
N VAL A 13 18.72 -2.45 -2.15
CA VAL A 13 18.88 -3.65 -1.29
C VAL A 13 18.91 -3.24 0.18
N ASP A 14 19.64 -2.18 0.52
CA ASP A 14 19.68 -1.65 1.88
C ASP A 14 18.31 -1.08 2.29
N ARG A 15 17.58 -0.45 1.35
CA ARG A 15 16.20 0.04 1.59
C ARG A 15 15.27 -1.11 1.90
N PHE A 16 15.31 -2.15 1.08
CA PHE A 16 14.52 -3.36 1.28
C PHE A 16 14.76 -3.95 2.67
N GLU A 17 16.01 -4.15 3.08
CA GLU A 17 16.34 -4.71 4.39
C GLU A 17 15.92 -3.77 5.54
N TRP A 18 16.01 -2.45 5.36
CA TRP A 18 15.54 -1.49 6.35
C TRP A 18 14.02 -1.52 6.52
N TYR A 19 13.26 -1.49 5.42
CA TYR A 19 11.80 -1.63 5.46
C TYR A 19 11.41 -2.96 6.06
N ARG A 20 12.08 -4.05 5.69
CA ARG A 20 11.84 -5.39 6.23
C ARG A 20 11.93 -5.42 7.76
N ARG A 21 12.99 -4.87 8.34
CA ARG A 21 13.17 -4.85 9.80
C ARG A 21 12.07 -4.07 10.53
N ARG A 22 11.60 -2.96 9.97
CA ARG A 22 10.50 -2.15 10.55
C ARG A 22 9.14 -2.81 10.33
N ALA A 23 8.91 -3.38 9.15
CA ALA A 23 7.68 -4.08 8.81
C ALA A 23 7.45 -5.31 9.72
N GLU A 24 8.53 -6.05 10.02
CA GLU A 24 8.54 -7.16 10.98
C GLU A 24 8.24 -6.70 12.42
N GLN A 25 8.47 -5.42 12.75
CA GLN A 25 8.09 -4.81 14.03
C GLN A 25 6.64 -4.27 14.05
N GLY A 26 5.89 -4.44 12.96
CA GLY A 26 4.49 -4.04 12.88
C GLY A 26 4.26 -2.65 12.30
N ASP A 27 5.28 -1.95 11.84
CA ASP A 27 5.16 -0.60 11.29
C ASP A 27 4.40 -0.61 9.94
N PRO A 28 3.20 0.01 9.85
CA PRO A 28 2.37 -0.04 8.66
C PRO A 28 2.99 0.65 7.44
N ASP A 29 3.66 1.79 7.64
CA ASP A 29 4.35 2.51 6.55
C ASP A 29 5.46 1.65 5.97
N ALA A 30 6.21 0.96 6.84
CA ALA A 30 7.27 0.06 6.40
C ALA A 30 6.71 -1.20 5.72
N GLN A 31 5.58 -1.72 6.19
CA GLN A 31 4.89 -2.85 5.54
C GLN A 31 4.41 -2.47 4.14
N TYR A 32 3.81 -1.28 3.97
CA TYR A 32 3.43 -0.76 2.66
C TYR A 32 4.64 -0.68 1.73
N ASN A 33 5.71 -0.01 2.16
CA ASN A 33 6.93 0.14 1.37
C ASN A 33 7.60 -1.20 1.02
N LEU A 34 7.59 -2.17 1.94
CA LEU A 34 8.08 -3.52 1.67
C LEU A 34 7.23 -4.24 0.62
N GLY A 35 5.90 -4.04 0.65
CA GLY A 35 5.00 -4.50 -0.40
C GLY A 35 5.36 -3.92 -1.76
N THR A 36 5.64 -2.61 -1.83
CA THR A 36 6.10 -1.93 -3.05
C THR A 36 7.44 -2.45 -3.55
N CYS A 37 8.39 -2.75 -2.65
CA CYS A 37 9.65 -3.38 -3.03
C CYS A 37 9.42 -4.72 -3.75
N TYR A 38 8.51 -5.56 -3.25
CA TYR A 38 8.17 -6.82 -3.91
C TYR A 38 7.35 -6.63 -5.20
N ASP A 39 6.45 -5.65 -5.29
CA ASP A 39 5.69 -5.42 -6.53
C ASP A 39 6.60 -4.92 -7.66
N GLU A 40 7.54 -4.03 -7.35
CA GLU A 40 8.41 -3.41 -8.36
C GLU A 40 9.75 -4.13 -8.55
N GLY A 41 10.13 -5.04 -7.65
CA GLY A 41 11.44 -5.67 -7.65
C GLY A 41 12.57 -4.74 -7.21
N ARG A 42 12.32 -3.82 -6.26
CA ARG A 42 13.32 -2.89 -5.73
C ARG A 42 14.09 -3.54 -4.58
N GLY A 43 15.34 -3.91 -4.85
CA GLY A 43 16.23 -4.52 -3.85
C GLY A 43 15.95 -6.00 -3.57
N VAL A 44 14.93 -6.56 -4.22
CA VAL A 44 14.49 -7.96 -4.15
C VAL A 44 13.86 -8.36 -5.48
N ASP A 45 13.78 -9.65 -5.79
CA ASP A 45 13.05 -10.12 -6.96
C ASP A 45 11.55 -9.79 -6.85
N LYS A 46 10.94 -9.38 -7.96
CA LYS A 46 9.50 -9.10 -8.02
C LYS A 46 8.69 -10.33 -7.60
N ASN A 47 7.76 -10.13 -6.68
CA ASN A 47 6.89 -11.19 -6.16
C ASN A 47 5.53 -10.63 -5.73
N ASP A 48 4.55 -10.75 -6.61
CA ASP A 48 3.19 -10.26 -6.38
C ASP A 48 2.52 -10.90 -5.15
N GLY A 49 2.85 -12.15 -4.82
CA GLY A 49 2.31 -12.86 -3.65
C GLY A 49 2.84 -12.32 -2.32
N GLU A 50 4.10 -11.92 -2.26
CA GLU A 50 4.66 -11.24 -1.09
C GLU A 50 4.18 -9.80 -1.00
N ALA A 51 4.12 -9.08 -2.13
CA ALA A 51 3.55 -7.73 -2.19
C ALA A 51 2.14 -7.70 -1.60
N PHE A 52 1.27 -8.61 -2.06
CA PHE A 52 -0.10 -8.77 -1.56
C PHE A 52 -0.16 -8.97 -0.04
N LYS A 53 0.68 -9.85 0.52
CA LYS A 53 0.69 -10.11 1.98
C LYS A 53 1.08 -8.88 2.77
N TRP A 54 2.06 -8.11 2.31
CA TRP A 54 2.52 -6.92 3.00
C TRP A 54 1.54 -5.76 2.90
N PHE A 55 0.96 -5.54 1.71
CA PHE A 55 -0.15 -4.59 1.55
C PHE A 55 -1.34 -4.98 2.43
N ALA A 56 -1.70 -6.26 2.53
CA ALA A 56 -2.78 -6.72 3.39
C ALA A 56 -2.54 -6.38 4.88
N ARG A 57 -1.33 -6.62 5.38
CA ARG A 57 -0.97 -6.29 6.77
C ARG A 57 -1.04 -4.79 7.06
N ALA A 58 -0.51 -3.95 6.18
CA ALA A 58 -0.57 -2.49 6.33
C ALA A 58 -2.03 -1.99 6.23
N ALA A 59 -2.80 -2.52 5.28
CA ALA A 59 -4.20 -2.17 5.08
C ALA A 59 -5.09 -2.53 6.29
N GLU A 60 -4.84 -3.67 6.94
CA GLU A 60 -5.49 -4.09 8.18
C GLU A 60 -5.22 -3.14 9.35
N GLN A 61 -4.07 -2.44 9.33
CA GLN A 61 -3.71 -1.42 10.30
C GLN A 61 -4.25 -0.03 9.95
N GLY A 62 -4.97 0.09 8.83
CA GLY A 62 -5.61 1.34 8.41
C GLY A 62 -4.81 2.16 7.41
N ASP A 63 -3.64 1.70 6.95
CA ASP A 63 -2.84 2.46 5.97
C ASP A 63 -3.60 2.62 4.65
N ALA A 64 -3.82 3.88 4.23
CA ALA A 64 -4.69 4.20 3.11
C ALA A 64 -4.05 3.82 1.76
N ASP A 65 -2.74 3.97 1.62
CA ASP A 65 -2.00 3.66 0.40
C ASP A 65 -1.89 2.13 0.20
N ALA A 66 -1.72 1.39 1.28
CA ALA A 66 -1.79 -0.06 1.29
C ALA A 66 -3.19 -0.58 1.00
N GLN A 67 -4.25 0.06 1.52
CA GLN A 67 -5.63 -0.28 1.15
C GLN A 67 -5.86 -0.09 -0.36
N PHE A 68 -5.38 1.03 -0.91
CA PHE A 68 -5.45 1.29 -2.34
C PHE A 68 -4.71 0.22 -3.15
N SER A 69 -3.47 -0.08 -2.77
CA SER A 69 -2.61 -1.04 -3.45
C SER A 69 -3.15 -2.48 -3.34
N LEU A 70 -3.70 -2.86 -2.19
CA LEU A 70 -4.39 -4.13 -2.02
C LEU A 70 -5.64 -4.20 -2.91
N GLY A 71 -6.36 -3.09 -3.08
CA GLY A 71 -7.47 -2.98 -4.02
C GLY A 71 -7.02 -3.22 -5.47
N VAL A 72 -5.88 -2.64 -5.86
CA VAL A 72 -5.25 -2.91 -7.17
C VAL A 72 -4.90 -4.40 -7.31
N CYS A 73 -4.34 -5.04 -6.27
CA CYS A 73 -4.04 -6.47 -6.30
C CYS A 73 -5.28 -7.32 -6.59
N TYR A 74 -6.42 -7.03 -5.95
CA TYR A 74 -7.68 -7.71 -6.23
C TYR A 74 -8.26 -7.37 -7.60
N HIS A 75 -8.11 -6.14 -8.09
CA HIS A 75 -8.61 -5.76 -9.41
C HIS A 75 -7.83 -6.45 -10.54
N GLU A 76 -6.51 -6.57 -10.40
CA GLU A 76 -5.62 -7.12 -11.43
C GLU A 76 -5.33 -8.62 -11.25
N GLY A 77 -5.67 -9.20 -10.10
CA GLY A 77 -5.33 -10.58 -9.75
C GLY A 77 -3.85 -10.80 -9.43
N LYS A 78 -3.18 -9.78 -8.83
CA LYS A 78 -1.76 -9.85 -8.44
C LYS A 78 -1.61 -10.50 -7.08
N GLY A 79 -1.04 -11.71 -7.06
CA GLY A 79 -0.81 -12.47 -5.83
C GLY A 79 -2.09 -13.02 -5.17
N VAL A 80 -3.26 -12.75 -5.76
CA VAL A 80 -4.58 -13.17 -5.29
C VAL A 80 -5.52 -13.38 -6.48
N GLU A 81 -6.58 -14.16 -6.31
CA GLU A 81 -7.64 -14.24 -7.32
C GLU A 81 -8.31 -12.87 -7.49
N LYS A 82 -8.63 -12.53 -8.75
CA LYS A 82 -9.28 -11.26 -9.07
C LYS A 82 -10.66 -11.17 -8.41
N ASP A 83 -10.91 -10.07 -7.71
CA ASP A 83 -12.18 -9.76 -7.04
C ASP A 83 -12.44 -8.25 -7.09
N ASP A 84 -13.18 -7.80 -8.11
CA ASP A 84 -13.49 -6.38 -8.29
C ASP A 84 -14.37 -5.81 -7.17
N ALA A 85 -15.19 -6.64 -6.51
CA ALA A 85 -16.03 -6.18 -5.40
C ALA A 85 -15.17 -5.83 -4.19
N LYS A 86 -14.17 -6.69 -3.89
CA LYS A 86 -13.21 -6.43 -2.81
C LYS A 86 -12.28 -5.27 -3.13
N ALA A 87 -11.91 -5.09 -4.40
CA ALA A 87 -11.17 -3.91 -4.85
C ALA A 87 -11.93 -2.62 -4.56
N ILE A 88 -13.21 -2.54 -4.94
CA ILE A 88 -14.06 -1.37 -4.69
C ILE A 88 -14.23 -1.10 -3.18
N GLU A 89 -14.40 -2.15 -2.35
CA GLU A 89 -14.48 -1.99 -0.89
C GLU A 89 -13.20 -1.35 -0.33
N LEU A 90 -12.03 -1.82 -0.77
CA LEU A 90 -10.74 -1.31 -0.32
C LEU A 90 -10.47 0.12 -0.81
N TRP A 91 -10.77 0.43 -2.06
CA TRP A 91 -10.69 1.80 -2.58
C TRP A 91 -11.64 2.73 -1.85
N THR A 92 -12.85 2.27 -1.49
CA THR A 92 -13.80 3.06 -0.71
C THR A 92 -13.23 3.39 0.67
N LYS A 93 -12.57 2.43 1.33
CA LYS A 93 -11.88 2.67 2.60
C LYS A 93 -10.73 3.67 2.44
N ALA A 94 -9.87 3.49 1.43
CA ALA A 94 -8.76 4.40 1.17
C ALA A 94 -9.24 5.83 0.85
N ALA A 95 -10.29 5.96 0.03
CA ALA A 95 -10.86 7.26 -0.35
C ALA A 95 -11.46 8.01 0.85
N ASN A 96 -12.12 7.30 1.78
CA ASN A 96 -12.59 7.85 3.06
C ASN A 96 -11.45 8.38 3.94
N GLN A 97 -10.23 7.89 3.71
CA GLN A 97 -9.00 8.32 4.38
C GLN A 97 -8.22 9.37 3.56
N ASN A 98 -8.85 9.97 2.57
CA ASN A 98 -8.28 10.99 1.68
C ASN A 98 -7.18 10.50 0.73
N ASN A 99 -7.12 9.19 0.43
CA ASN A 99 -6.27 8.72 -0.65
C ASN A 99 -6.83 9.24 -2.00
N GLU A 100 -6.07 10.09 -2.67
CA GLU A 100 -6.52 10.81 -3.86
C GLU A 100 -6.73 9.90 -5.07
N ASP A 101 -5.89 8.88 -5.23
CA ASP A 101 -6.00 7.90 -6.31
C ASP A 101 -7.30 7.09 -6.18
N ALA A 102 -7.62 6.66 -4.97
CA ALA A 102 -8.87 5.98 -4.67
C ALA A 102 -10.09 6.87 -4.94
N GLN A 103 -10.06 8.14 -4.51
CA GLN A 103 -11.13 9.11 -4.79
C GLN A 103 -11.30 9.36 -6.29
N PHE A 104 -10.19 9.40 -7.04
CA PHE A 104 -10.21 9.55 -8.49
C PHE A 104 -10.81 8.33 -9.17
N ILE A 105 -10.38 7.11 -8.82
CA ILE A 105 -10.90 5.87 -9.38
C ILE A 105 -12.41 5.73 -9.11
N LEU A 106 -12.88 6.16 -7.93
CA LEU A 106 -14.29 6.09 -7.55
C LEU A 106 -15.13 7.27 -8.03
N GLY A 107 -14.54 8.29 -8.65
CA GLY A 107 -15.26 9.47 -9.14
C GLY A 107 -15.84 10.37 -8.04
N TRP A 108 -15.29 10.36 -6.83
CA TRP A 108 -15.85 11.09 -5.68
C TRP A 108 -15.82 12.61 -5.83
N LYS A 109 -14.86 13.14 -6.60
CA LYS A 109 -14.70 14.58 -6.81
C LYS A 109 -15.91 15.23 -7.53
N ASP A 110 -16.74 14.43 -8.23
CA ASP A 110 -17.97 14.92 -8.87
C ASP A 110 -19.23 14.76 -8.00
N ALA A 111 -19.21 13.86 -7.00
CA ALA A 111 -20.35 13.59 -6.13
C ALA A 111 -20.50 14.64 -5.02
N ALA A 112 -19.39 15.09 -4.41
CA ALA A 112 -19.41 16.08 -3.32
C ALA A 112 -19.87 17.48 -3.77
N ALA A 113 -19.72 17.82 -5.06
CA ALA A 113 -20.22 19.08 -5.62
C ALA A 113 -21.76 19.13 -5.70
N ASN A 114 -22.44 17.98 -5.75
CA ASN A 114 -23.90 17.90 -5.87
C ASN A 114 -24.64 17.84 -4.51
N GLU A 115 -23.94 17.63 -3.40
CA GLU A 115 -24.57 17.55 -2.06
C GLU A 115 -24.48 18.86 -1.26
N ALA A 116 -23.73 19.86 -1.74
CA ALA A 116 -23.60 21.17 -1.10
C ALA A 116 -24.64 22.22 -1.57
N GLU A 117 -25.53 21.88 -2.50
CA GLU A 117 -26.57 22.78 -3.05
C GLU A 117 -28.02 22.34 -2.74
N GLY A 118 -28.24 21.52 -1.71
CA GLY A 118 -29.56 21.00 -1.31
C GLY A 118 -30.22 21.74 -0.15
#